data_AF-A0A1M5BCD7-F1
#
_entry.id   AF-A0A1M5BCD7-F1
#
_cell.length_a   1.000
_cell.length_b   1.000
_cell.length_c   1.000
_cell.angle_alpha   90.00
_cell.angle_beta   90.00
_cell.angle_gamma   90.00
#
_symmetry.space_group_name_H-M   'P 1'
#
loop_
_entity.id
_entity.type
_entity.pdbx_description
1 polymer ?
#
loop_
_entity_poly.entity_id
_entity_poly.type
_entity_poly.pdbx_seq_one_letter_code
_entity_poly.pdbx_strand_id
1 'polypeptide(L)'
;MAHKKGVGSSKNGRESESKRLGVKIYGGQYAKAGNILVRQRGTQHYPGENVGMGKDHTLFALIEGTVMFQKKRKNRSYVSVEPIVDADVAVAEAPAAEKKAAVAGTDDLKKIEGIGPKLEEVLNAAGIGTYAEMAASSVEKLHEVLAEAGSRYASKDPAPWIEQAKELAGK
;
A
#
# COMPACT_ATOMS: atom_id res chain seq x y z
N MET A 1 23.33 35.37 -72.96
CA MET A 1 23.69 34.31 -72.00
C MET A 1 22.94 34.55 -70.70
N ALA A 2 22.17 33.57 -70.22
CA ALA A 2 21.32 33.71 -69.05
C ALA A 2 22.15 33.58 -67.76
N HIS A 3 22.13 34.60 -66.90
CA HIS A 3 22.86 34.60 -65.64
C HIS A 3 22.20 33.63 -64.65
N LYS A 4 22.99 32.80 -63.97
CA LYS A 4 22.51 31.88 -62.94
C LYS A 4 21.96 32.69 -61.77
N LYS A 5 20.67 32.53 -61.46
CA LYS A 5 20.06 33.10 -60.25
C LYS A 5 20.74 32.47 -59.02
N GLY A 6 21.20 33.32 -58.12
CA GLY A 6 21.96 32.94 -56.93
C GLY A 6 21.24 31.87 -56.10
N VAL A 7 22.01 30.85 -55.69
CA VAL A 7 21.56 29.86 -54.72
C VAL A 7 21.62 30.50 -53.33
N GLY A 8 20.46 30.66 -52.70
CA GLY A 8 20.37 31.00 -51.29
C GLY A 8 20.70 29.79 -50.44
N SER A 9 21.71 29.88 -49.57
CA SER A 9 21.99 28.85 -48.57
C SER A 9 21.13 29.14 -47.33
N SER A 10 20.09 28.34 -47.09
CA SER A 10 19.45 28.28 -45.78
C SER A 10 20.23 27.30 -44.90
N LYS A 11 20.79 27.78 -43.80
CA LYS A 11 21.48 26.93 -42.81
C LYS A 11 20.51 26.58 -41.69
N ASN A 12 20.08 25.33 -41.66
CA ASN A 12 19.30 24.77 -40.54
C ASN A 12 20.29 24.36 -39.44
N GLY A 13 20.69 25.32 -38.60
CA GLY A 13 21.65 25.13 -37.50
C GLY A 13 21.08 25.44 -36.12
N ARG A 14 19.75 25.36 -35.94
CA ARG A 14 19.10 25.60 -34.64
C ARG A 14 18.93 24.28 -33.92
N GLU A 15 19.62 24.12 -32.81
CA GLU A 15 19.51 22.96 -31.90
C GLU A 15 19.03 23.44 -30.53
N SER A 16 18.38 22.56 -29.77
CA SER A 16 17.96 22.84 -28.40
C SER A 16 18.87 22.15 -27.38
N GLU A 17 19.04 22.74 -26.21
CA GLU A 17 19.81 22.09 -25.15
C GLU A 17 19.18 20.77 -24.70
N SER A 18 20.03 19.78 -24.41
CA SER A 18 19.60 18.49 -23.86
C SER A 18 18.87 18.65 -22.53
N LYS A 19 17.68 18.07 -22.44
CA LYS A 19 16.80 18.16 -21.25
C LYS A 19 17.05 17.06 -20.21
N ARG A 20 18.13 16.30 -20.35
CA ARG A 20 18.57 15.26 -19.40
C ARG A 20 17.44 14.28 -19.01
N LEU A 21 16.62 13.90 -19.98
CA LEU A 21 15.56 12.91 -19.82
C LEU A 21 16.17 11.50 -19.59
N GLY A 22 15.31 10.52 -19.31
CA GLY A 22 15.68 9.12 -19.11
C GLY A 22 15.51 8.65 -17.67
N VAL A 23 15.86 7.37 -17.49
CA VAL A 23 15.86 6.66 -16.22
C VAL A 23 16.96 7.23 -15.31
N LYS A 24 16.64 7.37 -14.02
CA LYS A 24 17.55 7.88 -12.98
C LYS A 24 17.92 6.80 -11.98
N ILE A 25 16.98 5.93 -11.63
CA ILE A 25 17.20 4.75 -10.79
C ILE A 25 16.78 3.52 -11.60
N TYR A 26 17.70 2.57 -11.72
CA TYR A 26 17.50 1.36 -12.53
C TYR A 26 16.78 0.26 -11.73
N GLY A 27 16.30 -0.76 -12.44
CA GLY A 27 15.71 -1.94 -11.80
C GLY A 27 16.72 -2.64 -10.88
N GLY A 28 16.26 -3.08 -9.71
CA GLY A 28 17.10 -3.71 -8.67
C GLY A 28 17.86 -2.72 -7.79
N GLN A 29 17.71 -1.40 -7.99
CA GLN A 29 18.33 -0.39 -7.13
C GLN A 29 17.36 0.10 -6.07
N TYR A 30 17.92 0.49 -4.92
CA TYR A 30 17.18 1.12 -3.83
C TYR A 30 16.77 2.55 -4.18
N ALA A 31 15.52 2.90 -3.90
CA ALA A 31 14.97 4.24 -4.00
C ALA A 31 14.35 4.64 -2.66
N LYS A 32 14.59 5.88 -2.25
CA LYS A 32 13.88 6.52 -1.15
C LYS A 32 12.55 7.10 -1.63
N ALA A 33 11.62 7.30 -0.71
CA ALA A 33 10.39 8.02 -0.99
C ALA A 33 10.71 9.42 -1.56
N GLY A 34 10.00 9.82 -2.60
CA GLY A 34 10.21 11.07 -3.32
C GLY A 34 11.32 11.04 -4.39
N ASN A 35 12.15 9.99 -4.45
CA ASN A 35 13.18 9.91 -5.49
C ASN A 35 12.57 9.85 -6.89
N ILE A 36 13.15 10.60 -7.82
CA ILE A 36 12.78 10.55 -9.24
C ILE A 36 13.32 9.25 -9.83
N LEU A 37 12.43 8.45 -10.41
CA LEU A 37 12.76 7.19 -11.07
C LEU A 37 13.04 7.41 -12.56
N VAL A 38 12.16 8.14 -13.25
CA VAL A 38 12.25 8.37 -14.70
C VAL A 38 11.75 9.76 -15.05
N ARG A 39 12.54 10.52 -15.82
CA ARG A 39 12.09 11.76 -16.47
C ARG A 39 11.81 11.49 -17.94
N GLN A 40 10.59 11.71 -18.39
CA GLN A 40 10.18 11.30 -19.75
C GLN A 40 9.38 12.39 -20.47
N ARG A 41 9.12 12.15 -21.75
CA ARG A 41 8.17 12.91 -22.57
C ARG A 41 7.05 11.96 -22.94
N GLY A 42 5.85 12.31 -22.51
CA GLY A 42 4.74 11.35 -22.48
C GLY A 42 5.03 10.18 -21.54
N THR A 43 4.21 9.13 -21.64
CA THR A 43 4.29 7.94 -20.78
C THR A 43 4.93 6.77 -21.53
N GLN A 44 6.26 6.75 -21.62
CA GLN A 44 7.00 5.58 -22.12
C GLN A 44 6.96 4.45 -21.08
N HIS A 45 7.18 4.84 -19.83
CA HIS A 45 7.02 4.04 -18.63
C HIS A 45 5.77 4.50 -17.88
N TYR A 46 4.92 3.57 -17.48
CA TYR A 46 3.72 3.82 -16.70
C TYR A 46 3.99 3.61 -15.20
N PRO A 47 3.31 4.34 -14.31
CA PRO A 47 3.39 4.11 -12.87
C PRO A 47 2.75 2.75 -12.56
N GLY A 48 3.47 1.96 -11.78
CA GLY A 48 2.98 0.74 -11.15
C GLY A 48 2.65 1.00 -9.68
N GLU A 49 2.83 -0.03 -8.87
CA GLU A 49 2.61 0.04 -7.42
C GLU A 49 3.66 0.92 -6.75
N ASN A 50 3.21 1.74 -5.79
CA ASN A 50 4.04 2.65 -4.99
C ASN A 50 4.84 3.69 -5.79
N VAL A 51 4.36 4.05 -6.98
CA VAL A 51 4.97 5.07 -7.86
C VAL A 51 3.95 6.13 -8.24
N GLY A 52 4.30 7.39 -8.03
CA GLY A 52 3.52 8.55 -8.45
C GLY A 52 3.92 9.06 -9.84
N MET A 53 3.03 9.81 -10.48
CA MET A 53 3.30 10.51 -11.75
C MET A 53 3.08 12.02 -11.58
N GLY A 54 4.08 12.82 -11.94
CA GLY A 54 3.99 14.28 -11.96
C GLY A 54 3.30 14.83 -13.22
N LYS A 55 3.08 16.15 -13.26
CA LYS A 55 2.45 16.86 -14.39
C LYS A 55 3.18 16.66 -15.73
N ASP A 56 4.51 16.55 -15.70
CA ASP A 56 5.34 16.32 -16.88
C ASP A 56 5.58 14.82 -17.18
N HIS A 57 4.77 13.94 -16.59
CA HIS A 57 4.89 12.47 -16.64
C HIS A 57 6.16 11.91 -15.99
N THR A 58 6.89 12.70 -15.20
CA THR A 58 8.00 12.21 -14.37
C THR A 58 7.47 11.21 -13.35
N LEU A 59 8.13 10.05 -13.25
CA LEU A 59 7.81 9.02 -12.25
C LEU A 59 8.68 9.21 -11.01
N PHE A 60 8.07 9.10 -9.84
CA PHE A 60 8.75 9.21 -8.54
C PHE A 60 8.25 8.14 -7.56
N ALA A 61 9.12 7.70 -6.66
CA ALA A 61 8.79 6.70 -5.65
C ALA A 61 7.90 7.31 -4.56
N LEU A 62 6.87 6.59 -4.12
CA LEU A 62 6.02 7.00 -2.98
C LEU A 62 6.52 6.43 -1.66
N ILE A 63 7.19 5.27 -1.71
CA ILE A 63 7.75 4.59 -0.55
C ILE A 63 9.23 4.28 -0.79
N GLU A 64 9.90 3.87 0.27
CA GLU A 64 11.26 3.34 0.18
C GLU A 64 11.25 1.87 -0.25
N GLY A 65 12.18 1.48 -1.12
CA GLY A 65 12.24 0.11 -1.58
C GLY A 65 13.09 -0.11 -2.83
N THR A 66 12.96 -1.29 -3.42
CA THR A 66 13.65 -1.69 -4.63
C THR A 66 12.82 -1.37 -5.88
N VAL A 67 13.41 -0.70 -6.86
CA VAL A 67 12.72 -0.35 -8.10
C VAL A 67 12.65 -1.55 -9.03
N MET A 68 11.48 -1.81 -9.61
CA MET A 68 11.25 -2.91 -10.55
C MET A 68 10.60 -2.43 -11.84
N PHE A 69 11.13 -2.88 -12.98
CA PHE A 69 10.58 -2.60 -14.31
C PHE A 69 9.92 -3.86 -14.85
N GLN A 70 8.64 -3.78 -15.19
CA GLN A 70 7.88 -4.91 -15.71
C GLN A 70 7.18 -4.54 -17.01
N LYS A 71 7.12 -5.48 -17.97
CA LYS A 71 6.32 -5.32 -19.18
C LYS A 71 5.00 -6.07 -19.02
N LYS A 72 3.89 -5.37 -19.26
CA LYS A 72 2.53 -5.93 -19.18
C LYS A 72 1.90 -6.00 -20.59
N ARG A 73 0.57 -6.14 -20.64
CA ARG A 73 -0.21 -6.22 -21.89
C ARG A 73 0.17 -5.11 -22.88
N LYS A 74 0.17 -5.45 -24.17
CA LYS A 74 0.53 -4.53 -25.28
C LYS A 74 1.99 -4.03 -25.21
N ASN A 75 2.90 -4.79 -24.60
CA ASN A 75 4.32 -4.44 -24.46
C ASN A 75 4.55 -3.09 -23.75
N ARG A 76 3.61 -2.66 -22.90
CA ARG A 76 3.73 -1.44 -22.11
C ARG A 76 4.58 -1.71 -20.88
N SER A 77 5.53 -0.81 -20.62
CA SER A 77 6.42 -0.91 -19.48
C SER A 77 5.85 -0.17 -18.27
N TYR A 78 5.97 -0.78 -17.09
CA TYR A 78 5.51 -0.27 -15.81
C TYR A 78 6.69 -0.23 -14.84
N VAL A 79 6.70 0.75 -13.95
CA VAL A 79 7.70 0.91 -12.88
C VAL A 79 7.01 0.83 -11.55
N SER A 80 7.40 -0.13 -10.71
CA SER A 80 6.91 -0.28 -9.34
C SER A 80 8.08 -0.19 -8.35
N VAL A 81 7.76 0.09 -7.09
CA VAL A 81 8.72 0.02 -5.99
C VAL A 81 8.23 -1.05 -5.01
N GLU A 82 9.05 -2.09 -4.82
CA GLU A 82 8.82 -3.15 -3.85
C GLU A 82 9.42 -2.72 -2.50
N PRO A 83 8.64 -2.68 -1.41
CA PRO A 83 9.14 -2.29 -0.10
C PRO A 83 10.25 -3.24 0.35
N ILE A 84 11.34 -2.69 0.90
CA ILE A 84 12.34 -3.49 1.59
C ILE A 84 11.81 -3.69 3.01
N VAL A 85 11.36 -4.91 3.30
CA VAL A 85 11.14 -5.35 4.67
C VAL A 85 12.51 -5.68 5.24
N ASP A 86 13.11 -4.70 5.92
CA ASP A 86 14.30 -4.93 6.72
C ASP A 86 13.94 -5.89 7.86
N ALA A 87 14.55 -7.07 7.87
CA ALA A 87 14.32 -8.10 8.90
C ALA A 87 14.89 -7.71 10.29
N ASP A 88 15.49 -6.53 10.44
CA ASP A 88 16.31 -6.15 11.60
C ASP A 88 15.95 -4.80 12.27
N VAL A 89 14.79 -4.19 11.99
CA VAL A 89 14.32 -3.01 12.77
C VAL A 89 13.12 -3.38 13.62
N ALA A 90 13.38 -4.18 14.65
CA ALA A 90 12.61 -4.17 15.88
C ALA A 90 13.23 -3.11 16.79
N VAL A 91 12.58 -1.94 16.90
CA VAL A 91 12.37 -1.12 18.12
C VAL A 91 11.73 0.22 17.71
N ALA A 92 10.48 0.39 18.15
CA ALA A 92 9.76 1.64 18.41
C ALA A 92 9.53 2.65 17.26
N GLU A 93 8.42 2.50 16.52
CA GLU A 93 7.16 3.21 16.78
C GLU A 93 6.08 2.66 15.82
N ALA A 94 4.91 2.34 16.36
CA ALA A 94 3.73 1.86 15.63
C ALA A 94 2.56 2.81 15.97
N PRO A 95 1.37 2.74 15.32
CA PRO A 95 0.99 1.84 14.23
C PRO A 95 0.09 2.50 13.15
N ALA A 96 0.20 2.04 11.90
CA ALA A 96 -0.95 2.01 10.99
C ALA A 96 -0.79 0.85 9.99
N ALA A 97 -1.49 -0.24 10.33
CA ALA A 97 -2.02 -1.27 9.46
C ALA A 97 -1.04 -2.08 8.60
N GLU A 98 -0.53 -3.17 9.19
CA GLU A 98 -0.27 -4.41 8.45
C GLU A 98 -1.26 -5.50 8.88
N LYS A 99 -2.03 -6.02 7.92
CA LYS A 99 -2.75 -7.30 8.04
C LYS A 99 -1.91 -8.38 7.38
N LYS A 100 -1.41 -9.34 8.16
CA LYS A 100 -1.58 -10.81 8.01
C LYS A 100 -0.41 -11.61 8.61
N ALA A 101 -0.67 -12.20 9.76
CA ALA A 101 -0.18 -13.52 10.22
C ALA A 101 -1.02 -13.81 11.49
N ALA A 102 -1.57 -14.99 11.79
CA ALA A 102 -1.60 -16.30 11.19
C ALA A 102 -2.87 -16.98 11.75
N VAL A 103 -3.58 -17.74 10.93
CA VAL A 103 -4.72 -18.56 11.36
C VAL A 103 -4.17 -19.77 12.11
N ALA A 104 -4.16 -19.69 13.44
CA ALA A 104 -3.95 -20.84 14.32
C ALA A 104 -5.07 -20.83 15.37
N GLY A 105 -6.14 -21.59 15.06
CA GLY A 105 -7.26 -21.89 15.96
C GLY A 105 -8.24 -20.74 16.17
N THR A 106 -9.16 -20.50 15.23
CA THR A 106 -10.33 -19.64 15.49
C THR A 106 -11.37 -20.41 16.31
N ASP A 107 -11.75 -19.88 17.47
CA ASP A 107 -12.83 -20.43 18.27
C ASP A 107 -14.21 -19.98 17.75
N ASP A 108 -15.25 -20.78 18.00
CA ASP A 108 -16.63 -20.44 17.61
C ASP A 108 -17.24 -19.43 18.59
N LEU A 109 -17.03 -18.14 18.34
CA LEU A 109 -17.49 -17.05 19.20
C LEU A 109 -19.03 -16.97 19.32
N LYS A 110 -19.78 -17.68 18.47
CA LYS A 110 -21.25 -17.80 18.55
C LYS A 110 -21.74 -18.49 19.82
N LYS A 111 -20.87 -19.16 20.57
CA LYS A 111 -21.20 -19.75 21.88
C LYS A 111 -21.42 -18.69 22.96
N ILE A 112 -21.01 -17.45 22.71
CA ILE A 112 -21.22 -16.31 23.60
C ILE A 112 -22.57 -15.66 23.26
N GLU A 113 -23.37 -15.41 24.28
CA GLU A 113 -24.72 -14.86 24.11
C GLU A 113 -24.67 -13.44 23.53
N GLY A 114 -25.42 -13.21 22.45
CA GLY A 114 -25.49 -11.91 21.79
C GLY A 114 -24.44 -11.69 20.68
N ILE A 115 -23.51 -12.62 20.48
CA ILE A 115 -22.58 -12.65 19.35
C ILE A 115 -23.20 -13.48 18.22
N GLY A 116 -23.63 -12.80 17.15
CA GLY A 116 -24.13 -13.42 15.92
C GLY A 116 -23.03 -13.56 14.86
N PRO A 117 -23.31 -14.23 13.72
CA PRO A 117 -22.31 -14.51 12.67
C PRO A 117 -21.64 -13.25 12.11
N LYS A 118 -22.40 -12.16 11.95
CA LYS A 118 -21.83 -10.88 11.48
C LYS A 118 -20.93 -10.20 12.51
N LEU A 119 -21.18 -10.43 13.79
CA LEU A 119 -20.40 -9.83 14.88
C LEU A 119 -19.12 -10.65 15.10
N GLU A 120 -19.20 -11.97 14.96
CA GLU A 120 -18.03 -12.84 14.87
C GLU A 120 -17.12 -12.45 13.70
N GLU A 121 -17.66 -12.20 12.49
CA GLU A 121 -16.86 -11.71 11.36
C GLU A 121 -16.14 -10.39 11.66
N VAL A 122 -16.82 -9.46 12.34
CA VAL A 122 -16.24 -8.17 12.76
C VAL A 122 -15.11 -8.38 13.77
N LEU A 123 -15.32 -9.22 14.78
CA LEU A 123 -14.33 -9.51 15.81
C LEU A 123 -13.12 -10.26 15.25
N ASN A 124 -13.36 -11.26 14.39
CA ASN A 124 -12.32 -11.97 13.66
C ASN A 124 -11.53 -11.00 12.76
N ALA A 125 -12.19 -10.06 12.09
CA ALA A 125 -11.54 -9.04 11.27
C ALA A 125 -10.70 -8.05 12.10
N ALA A 126 -11.05 -7.85 13.37
CA ALA A 126 -10.31 -7.07 14.36
C ALA A 126 -9.20 -7.88 15.07
N GLY A 127 -9.00 -9.15 14.71
CA GLY A 127 -7.99 -10.02 15.31
C GLY A 127 -8.37 -10.52 16.71
N ILE A 128 -9.65 -10.55 17.04
CA ILE A 128 -10.21 -11.16 18.25
C ILE A 128 -10.95 -12.41 17.79
N GLY A 129 -10.21 -13.51 17.58
CA GLY A 129 -10.74 -14.74 17.00
C GLY A 129 -10.77 -15.94 17.95
N THR A 130 -10.28 -15.78 19.18
CA THR A 130 -10.26 -16.84 20.21
C THR A 130 -10.94 -16.41 21.51
N TYR A 131 -11.38 -17.36 22.32
CA TYR A 131 -11.92 -17.05 23.65
C TYR A 131 -10.85 -16.39 24.55
N ALA A 132 -9.59 -16.79 24.39
CA ALA A 132 -8.47 -16.21 25.12
C ALA A 132 -8.22 -14.74 24.74
N GLU A 133 -8.28 -14.42 23.44
CA GLU A 133 -8.13 -13.04 22.94
C GLU A 133 -9.30 -12.15 23.36
N MET A 134 -10.52 -12.70 23.38
CA MET A 134 -11.69 -11.97 23.86
C MET A 134 -11.62 -11.70 25.37
N ALA A 135 -11.22 -12.69 26.16
CA ALA A 135 -11.04 -12.55 27.60
C ALA A 135 -9.91 -11.57 27.98
N ALA A 136 -8.86 -11.49 27.15
CA ALA A 136 -7.75 -10.56 27.34
C ALA A 136 -8.03 -9.14 26.81
N SER A 137 -9.04 -8.97 25.96
CA SER A 137 -9.39 -7.65 25.40
C SER A 137 -10.05 -6.74 26.46
N SER A 138 -9.72 -5.45 26.41
CA SER A 138 -10.36 -4.45 27.27
C SER A 138 -11.75 -4.10 26.76
N VAL A 139 -12.65 -3.73 27.67
CA VAL A 139 -14.01 -3.25 27.35
C VAL A 139 -13.96 -2.08 26.35
N GLU A 140 -13.00 -1.17 26.53
CA GLU A 140 -12.78 -0.01 25.67
C GLU A 140 -12.43 -0.42 24.23
N LYS A 141 -11.52 -1.39 24.08
CA LYS A 141 -11.11 -1.91 22.77
C LYS A 141 -12.28 -2.58 22.05
N LEU A 142 -13.14 -3.30 22.77
CA LEU A 142 -14.33 -3.91 22.19
C LEU A 142 -15.36 -2.85 21.77
N HIS A 143 -15.57 -1.79 22.56
CA HIS A 143 -16.42 -0.68 22.14
C HIS A 143 -15.91 0.02 20.88
N GLU A 144 -14.59 0.22 20.77
CA GLU A 144 -13.98 0.83 19.59
C GLU A 144 -14.21 -0.01 18.33
N VAL A 145 -13.96 -1.33 18.42
CA VAL A 145 -14.22 -2.28 17.33
C VAL A 145 -15.69 -2.30 16.91
N LEU A 146 -16.61 -2.30 17.87
CA LEU A 146 -18.05 -2.28 17.60
C LEU A 146 -18.52 -0.94 17.01
N ALA A 147 -17.93 0.17 17.45
CA ALA A 147 -18.20 1.50 16.91
C ALA A 147 -17.74 1.62 15.46
N GLU A 148 -16.56 1.11 15.14
CA GLU A 148 -16.03 1.07 13.76
C GLU A 148 -16.86 0.17 12.84
N ALA A 149 -17.36 -0.95 13.36
CA ALA A 149 -18.24 -1.86 12.61
C ALA A 149 -19.63 -1.28 12.30
N GLY A 150 -20.01 -0.18 12.96
CA GLY A 150 -21.17 0.64 12.64
C GLY A 150 -22.17 0.80 13.79
N SER A 151 -23.07 1.79 13.64
CA SER A 151 -24.00 2.23 14.69
C SER A 151 -24.92 1.13 15.25
N ARG A 152 -25.16 0.05 14.48
CA ARG A 152 -25.96 -1.10 14.92
C ARG A 152 -25.31 -1.88 16.06
N TYR A 153 -23.99 -1.86 16.16
CA TYR A 153 -23.23 -2.64 17.14
C TYR A 153 -22.67 -1.77 18.26
N ALA A 154 -22.51 -0.46 18.03
CA ALA A 154 -22.05 0.51 19.02
C ALA A 154 -22.88 0.56 20.30
N SER A 155 -24.18 0.24 20.24
CA SER A 155 -25.08 0.21 21.41
C SER A 155 -25.02 -1.09 22.22
N LYS A 156 -24.21 -2.08 21.84
CA LYS A 156 -24.11 -3.34 22.58
C LYS A 156 -23.04 -3.21 23.67
N ASP A 157 -23.34 -3.77 24.85
CA ASP A 157 -22.41 -3.84 25.96
C ASP A 157 -21.53 -5.09 25.83
N PRO A 158 -20.20 -4.95 25.65
CA PRO A 158 -19.29 -6.08 25.47
C PRO A 158 -18.80 -6.70 26.79
N ALA A 159 -19.10 -6.10 27.94
CA ALA A 159 -18.64 -6.60 29.25
C ALA A 159 -19.08 -8.05 29.56
N PRO A 160 -20.35 -8.48 29.29
CA PRO A 160 -20.76 -9.87 29.50
C PRO A 160 -20.01 -10.86 28.61
N TRP A 161 -19.55 -10.44 27.42
CA TRP A 161 -18.82 -11.32 26.50
C TRP A 161 -17.44 -11.68 27.03
N ILE A 162 -16.78 -10.75 27.72
CA ILE A 162 -15.48 -11.00 28.36
C ILE A 162 -15.62 -12.05 29.47
N GLU A 163 -16.65 -11.94 30.31
CA GLU A 163 -16.89 -12.91 31.38
C GLU A 163 -17.22 -14.30 30.83
N GLN A 164 -18.09 -14.38 29.82
CA GLN A 164 -18.41 -15.65 29.14
C GLN A 164 -17.18 -16.24 28.42
N ALA A 165 -16.34 -15.40 27.83
CA ALA A 165 -15.09 -15.84 27.20
C ALA A 165 -14.09 -16.41 28.21
N LYS A 166 -13.99 -15.83 29.42
CA LYS A 166 -13.17 -16.39 30.51
C LYS A 166 -13.64 -17.79 30.94
N GLU A 167 -14.96 -17.98 31.06
CA GLU A 167 -15.54 -19.27 31.41
C GLU A 167 -15.32 -20.34 30.34
N LEU A 168 -15.34 -19.94 29.06
CA LEU A 168 -15.13 -20.84 27.92
C LEU A 168 -13.64 -21.12 27.66
N ALA A 169 -12.74 -20.17 27.93
CA ALA A 169 -11.29 -20.37 27.80
C ALA A 169 -10.70 -21.26 28.91
N GLY A 170 -11.37 -21.38 30.06
CA GLY A 170 -10.96 -22.21 31.18
C GLY A 170 -11.44 -23.67 31.14
N LYS A 171 -12.22 -24.06 30.12
CA LYS A 171 -12.72 -25.43 29.90
C LYS A 171 -11.96 -26.12 28.78
#